data_AF-A0A431UE72-F1
#
_entry.id   AF-A0A431UE72-F1
#
_cell.length_a   1.000
_cell.length_b   1.000
_cell.length_c   1.000
_cell.angle_alpha   90.00
_cell.angle_beta   90.00
_cell.angle_gamma   90.00
#
_symmetry.space_group_name_H-M   'P 1'
#
loop_
_entity.id
_entity.type
_entity.pdbx_description
1 polymer ?
#
loop_
_entity_poly.entity_id
_entity_poly.type
_entity_poly.pdbx_seq_one_letter_code
_entity_poly.pdbx_strand_id
1 'polypeptide(L)'
;MASIVGVLVLLLVLAVLFNIASSREKVIRELGEQSAQQGRDIAALRQVMDAVADRVLLSREQRRVKWFDELPPFVLDDFKALSAGSERELIMACGGGDDAEVMGLHYRHERLEFRTDGEKDAVAYGVARPWATIEDRPVKIYLNQYALTSKIVGLDRDGFVKLAPYKARLPE
;
A
#
# COMPACT_ATOMS: atom_id res chain seq x y z
N MET A 1 -42.14 -39.17 -52.14
CA MET A 1 -41.89 -37.73 -52.41
C MET A 1 -42.24 -36.86 -51.20
N ALA A 2 -43.48 -36.83 -50.71
CA ALA A 2 -43.89 -35.95 -49.60
C ALA A 2 -43.12 -36.15 -48.27
N SER A 3 -42.81 -37.40 -47.88
CA SER A 3 -42.07 -37.68 -46.63
C SER A 3 -40.61 -37.20 -46.67
N ILE A 4 -39.94 -37.30 -47.83
CA ILE A 4 -38.56 -36.85 -48.01
C ILE A 4 -38.47 -35.31 -47.94
N VAL A 5 -39.45 -34.62 -48.52
CA VAL A 5 -39.54 -33.15 -48.46
C VAL A 5 -39.76 -32.68 -47.01
N GLY A 6 -40.62 -33.37 -46.24
CA GLY A 6 -40.83 -33.04 -44.83
C GLY A 6 -39.58 -33.17 -43.95
N VAL A 7 -38.78 -34.22 -44.17
CA VAL A 7 -37.50 -34.42 -43.45
C VAL A 7 -36.49 -33.34 -43.83
N LEU A 8 -36.40 -32.97 -45.11
CA LEU A 8 -35.53 -31.90 -45.58
C LEU A 8 -35.88 -30.54 -44.96
N VAL A 9 -37.18 -30.21 -44.88
CA VAL A 9 -37.66 -28.97 -44.24
C VAL A 9 -37.31 -28.97 -42.75
N LEU A 10 -37.51 -30.10 -42.05
CA LEU A 10 -37.17 -30.21 -40.62
C LEU A 10 -35.67 -30.02 -40.36
N LEU A 11 -34.80 -30.63 -41.18
CA LEU A 11 -33.34 -30.46 -41.07
C LEU A 11 -32.91 -29.01 -41.33
N LEU A 12 -33.55 -28.35 -42.29
CA LEU A 12 -33.31 -26.92 -42.57
C LEU A 12 -33.69 -26.04 -41.38
N VAL A 13 -34.85 -26.29 -40.77
CA VAL A 13 -35.31 -25.55 -39.58
C VAL A 13 -34.35 -25.76 -38.40
N LEU A 14 -33.92 -27.01 -38.15
CA LEU A 14 -32.94 -27.32 -37.10
C LEU A 14 -31.59 -26.64 -37.34
N ALA A 15 -31.10 -26.64 -38.58
CA ALA A 15 -29.84 -25.98 -38.93
C ALA A 15 -29.92 -24.46 -38.72
N VAL A 16 -31.04 -23.83 -39.08
CA VAL A 16 -31.28 -22.40 -38.85
C VAL A 16 -31.34 -22.08 -37.36
N LEU A 17 -32.09 -22.87 -36.57
CA LEU A 17 -32.19 -22.69 -35.12
C LEU A 17 -30.83 -22.85 -34.43
N PHE A 18 -30.04 -23.85 -34.84
CA PHE A 18 -28.69 -24.06 -34.32
C PHE A 18 -27.76 -22.88 -34.64
N ASN A 19 -27.82 -22.34 -35.86
CA ASN A 19 -27.02 -21.19 -36.25
C ASN A 19 -27.40 -19.93 -35.44
N ILE A 20 -28.70 -19.71 -35.20
CA ILE A 20 -29.19 -18.61 -34.36
C ILE A 20 -28.71 -18.77 -32.91
N ALA A 21 -28.80 -19.98 -32.34
CA ALA A 21 -28.35 -20.25 -30.97
C ALA A 21 -26.84 -20.03 -30.82
N SER A 22 -26.03 -20.58 -31.74
CA SER A 22 -24.57 -20.38 -31.77
C SER A 22 -24.20 -18.90 -31.96
N SER A 23 -24.92 -18.17 -32.80
CA SER A 23 -24.70 -16.73 -33.01
C SER A 23 -24.98 -15.93 -31.73
N ARG A 24 -26.09 -16.23 -31.04
CA ARG A 24 -26.42 -15.59 -29.75
C ARG A 24 -25.38 -15.87 -28.68
N GLU A 25 -24.88 -17.11 -28.59
CA GLU A 25 -23.87 -17.48 -27.60
C GLU A 25 -22.53 -16.76 -27.84
N LYS A 26 -22.12 -16.59 -29.10
CA LYS A 26 -20.96 -15.76 -29.46
C LYS A 26 -21.15 -14.30 -29.04
N VAL A 27 -22.31 -13.71 -29.35
CA VAL A 27 -22.62 -12.32 -28.98
C VAL A 27 -22.63 -12.13 -27.47
N ILE A 28 -23.21 -13.07 -26.71
CA ILE A 28 -23.22 -13.01 -25.24
C ILE A 28 -21.79 -13.08 -24.68
N ARG A 29 -20.95 -13.94 -25.24
CA ARG A 29 -19.55 -14.06 -24.83
C ARG A 29 -18.77 -12.78 -25.12
N GLU A 30 -18.91 -12.23 -26.32
CA GLU A 30 -18.26 -10.96 -26.71
C GLU A 30 -18.72 -9.78 -25.83
N LEU A 31 -20.03 -9.68 -25.54
CA LEU A 31 -20.55 -8.68 -24.62
C LEU A 31 -20.02 -8.86 -23.18
N GLY A 32 -19.88 -10.10 -22.72
CA GLY A 32 -19.28 -10.41 -21.42
C GLY A 32 -17.81 -9.99 -21.34
N GLU A 33 -17.02 -10.29 -22.38
CA GLU A 33 -15.62 -9.88 -22.48
C GLU A 33 -15.48 -8.35 -22.56
N GLN A 34 -16.33 -7.67 -23.33
CA GLN A 34 -16.36 -6.21 -23.41
C GLN A 34 -16.75 -5.57 -22.08
N SER A 35 -17.74 -6.10 -21.37
CA SER A 35 -18.16 -5.59 -20.06
C SER A 35 -17.06 -5.77 -19.02
N ALA A 36 -16.37 -6.92 -19.00
CA ALA A 36 -15.23 -7.15 -18.12
C ALA A 36 -14.07 -6.18 -18.43
N GLN A 37 -13.80 -5.92 -19.71
CA GLN A 37 -12.78 -4.96 -20.13
C GLN A 37 -13.15 -3.54 -19.70
N GLN A 38 -14.39 -3.11 -19.95
CA GLN A 38 -14.90 -1.80 -19.50
C GLN A 38 -14.81 -1.65 -17.97
N GLY A 39 -15.12 -2.71 -17.21
CA GLY A 39 -14.99 -2.71 -15.76
C GLY A 39 -13.54 -2.48 -15.30
N ARG A 40 -12.56 -3.12 -15.97
CA ARG A 40 -11.14 -2.89 -15.71
C ARG A 40 -10.71 -1.48 -16.06
N ASP A 41 -11.16 -0.96 -17.20
CA ASP A 41 -10.81 0.39 -17.66
C ASP A 41 -11.37 1.45 -16.71
N ILE A 42 -12.60 1.29 -16.21
CA ILE A 42 -13.20 2.18 -15.21
C ILE A 42 -12.39 2.17 -13.90
N ALA A 43 -11.96 0.99 -13.44
CA ALA A 43 -11.14 0.88 -12.23
C ALA A 43 -9.79 1.59 -12.39
N ALA A 44 -9.14 1.43 -13.55
CA ALA A 44 -7.90 2.12 -13.87
C ALA A 44 -8.09 3.64 -13.94
N LEU A 45 -9.16 4.12 -14.60
CA LEU A 45 -9.50 5.54 -14.65
C LEU A 45 -9.73 6.15 -13.27
N ARG A 46 -10.41 5.42 -12.38
CA ARG A 46 -10.62 5.86 -11.00
C ARG A 46 -9.30 6.00 -10.23
N GLN A 47 -8.39 5.03 -10.35
CA GLN A 47 -7.07 5.13 -9.73
C GLN A 47 -6.28 6.35 -10.24
N VAL A 48 -6.34 6.61 -11.55
CA VAL A 48 -5.68 7.79 -12.14
C VAL A 48 -6.33 9.08 -11.63
N MET A 49 -7.65 9.13 -11.56
CA MET A 49 -8.38 10.30 -11.07
C MET A 49 -8.07 10.58 -9.60
N ASP A 50 -8.04 9.56 -8.75
CA ASP A 50 -7.70 9.71 -7.32
C ASP A 50 -6.25 10.21 -7.16
N ALA A 51 -5.30 9.67 -7.93
CA ALA A 51 -3.91 10.14 -7.93
C ALA A 51 -3.76 11.59 -8.42
N VAL A 52 -4.57 12.02 -9.39
CA VAL A 52 -4.60 13.42 -9.86
C VAL A 52 -5.25 14.33 -8.80
N ALA A 53 -6.35 13.89 -8.20
CA ALA A 53 -7.02 14.63 -7.14
C ALA A 53 -6.08 14.87 -5.95
N ASP A 54 -5.35 13.83 -5.52
CA ASP A 54 -4.32 13.96 -4.48
C ASP A 54 -3.23 14.97 -4.86
N ARG A 55 -2.81 15.01 -6.12
CA ARG A 55 -1.79 15.96 -6.57
C ARG A 55 -2.29 17.41 -6.64
N VAL A 56 -3.57 17.63 -6.94
CA VAL A 56 -4.14 18.95 -7.16
C VAL A 56 -4.75 19.55 -5.89
N LEU A 57 -5.35 18.71 -5.04
CA LEU A 57 -6.13 19.14 -3.88
C LEU A 57 -5.35 19.16 -2.58
N LEU A 58 -4.34 18.29 -2.43
CA LEU A 58 -3.56 18.20 -1.21
C LEU A 58 -2.32 19.09 -1.28
N SER A 59 -2.03 19.77 -0.18
CA SER A 59 -0.72 20.42 0.01
C SER A 59 0.41 19.39 0.01
N ARG A 60 1.64 19.86 -0.14
CA ARG A 60 2.83 18.99 -0.07
C ARG A 60 2.90 18.23 1.25
N GLU A 61 2.58 18.90 2.35
CA GLU A 61 2.59 18.36 3.70
C GLU A 61 1.50 17.27 3.83
N GLN A 62 0.28 17.56 3.39
CA GLN A 62 -0.83 16.60 3.42
C GLN A 62 -0.56 15.34 2.59
N ARG A 63 0.08 15.47 1.42
CA ARG A 63 0.49 14.31 0.62
C ARG A 63 1.49 13.43 1.36
N ARG A 64 2.41 14.03 2.11
CA ARG A 64 3.40 13.30 2.89
C ARG A 64 2.78 12.61 4.10
N VAL A 65 1.83 13.26 4.78
CA VAL A 65 1.07 12.64 5.88
C VAL A 65 0.27 11.45 5.37
N LYS A 66 -0.49 11.63 4.28
CA LYS A 66 -1.22 10.52 3.64
C LYS A 66 -0.28 9.37 3.27
N TRP A 67 0.84 9.68 2.64
CA TRP A 67 1.85 8.67 2.30
C TRP A 67 2.41 7.97 3.55
N PHE A 68 2.68 8.70 4.63
CA PHE A 68 3.12 8.12 5.89
C PHE A 68 2.07 7.19 6.49
N ASP A 69 0.78 7.55 6.44
CA ASP A 69 -0.32 6.73 6.96
C ASP A 69 -0.46 5.41 6.21
N GLU A 70 -0.21 5.42 4.90
CA GLU A 70 -0.23 4.22 4.04
C GLU A 70 0.96 3.27 4.28
N LEU A 71 2.06 3.74 4.90
CA LEU A 71 3.19 2.88 5.21
C LEU A 71 2.83 1.82 6.27
N PRO A 72 3.35 0.59 6.15
CA PRO A 72 3.12 -0.45 7.14
C PRO A 72 3.65 -0.02 8.52
N PRO A 73 2.98 -0.44 9.61
CA PRO A 73 3.51 -0.20 10.95
C PRO A 73 4.84 -0.92 11.11
N PHE A 74 5.74 -0.30 11.86
CA PHE A 74 7.02 -0.91 12.19
C PHE A 74 6.78 -2.05 13.19
N VAL A 75 7.10 -3.30 12.82
CA VAL A 75 6.84 -4.46 13.68
C VAL A 75 8.08 -4.82 14.51
N LEU A 76 7.85 -5.42 15.67
CA LEU A 76 8.93 -5.80 16.59
C LEU A 76 9.92 -6.80 15.96
N ASP A 77 9.44 -7.70 15.11
CA ASP A 77 10.28 -8.70 14.47
C ASP A 77 11.34 -8.06 13.57
N ASP A 78 11.04 -6.89 12.99
CA ASP A 78 12.02 -6.12 12.23
C ASP A 78 13.18 -5.67 13.12
N PHE A 79 12.93 -5.32 14.39
CA PHE A 79 13.97 -4.94 15.35
C PHE A 79 14.72 -6.14 15.93
N LYS A 80 14.03 -7.26 16.18
CA LYS A 80 14.68 -8.49 16.67
C LYS A 80 15.73 -9.02 15.68
N ALA A 81 15.52 -8.79 14.39
CA ALA A 81 16.47 -9.15 13.34
C ALA A 81 17.69 -8.21 13.24
N LEU A 82 17.70 -7.05 13.94
CA LEU A 82 18.80 -6.10 13.88
C LEU A 82 19.91 -6.49 14.87
N SER A 83 21.14 -6.55 14.37
CA SER A 83 22.32 -6.55 15.23
C SER A 83 22.71 -5.12 15.62
N ALA A 84 23.43 -4.97 16.74
CA ALA A 84 24.07 -3.72 17.09
C ALA A 84 24.93 -3.19 15.92
N GLY A 85 24.85 -1.88 15.67
CA GLY A 85 25.48 -1.21 14.53
C GLY A 85 24.69 -1.28 13.21
N SER A 86 23.58 -2.02 13.14
CA SER A 86 22.76 -2.08 11.93
C SER A 86 22.14 -0.72 11.60
N GLU A 87 22.24 -0.32 10.34
CA GLU A 87 21.64 0.92 9.85
C GLU A 87 20.29 0.65 9.15
N ARG A 88 19.33 1.53 9.39
CA ARG A 88 18.00 1.51 8.77
C ARG A 88 17.54 2.92 8.47
N GLU A 89 16.78 3.02 7.40
CA GLU A 89 16.10 4.25 7.03
C GLU A 89 14.70 4.26 7.62
N LEU A 90 14.33 5.37 8.27
CA LEU A 90 13.04 5.54 8.92
C LEU A 90 12.32 6.76 8.34
N ILE A 91 11.00 6.75 8.40
CA ILE A 91 10.16 7.93 8.18
C ILE A 91 9.52 8.31 9.50
N MET A 92 9.60 9.58 9.86
CA MET A 92 9.03 10.14 11.07
C MET A 92 7.97 11.19 10.72
N ALA A 93 6.84 11.15 11.43
CA ALA A 93 5.81 12.18 11.40
C ALA A 93 5.77 12.92 12.74
N CYS A 94 6.05 14.22 12.71
CA CYS A 94 6.10 15.12 13.86
C CYS A 94 4.84 16.00 13.91
N GLY A 95 4.14 16.03 15.03
CA GLY A 95 2.85 16.72 15.15
C GLY A 95 1.66 15.79 14.91
N GLY A 96 0.45 16.30 15.18
CA GLY A 96 -0.78 15.53 15.04
C GLY A 96 -1.70 16.13 13.98
N GLY A 97 -2.39 15.27 13.22
CA GLY A 97 -3.34 15.66 12.18
C GLY A 97 -2.73 15.76 10.79
N ASP A 98 -3.48 16.36 9.86
CA ASP A 98 -3.21 16.36 8.42
C ASP A 98 -2.01 17.26 8.02
N ASP A 99 -1.53 18.09 8.94
CA ASP A 99 -0.40 19.01 8.72
C ASP A 99 0.87 18.56 9.48
N ALA A 100 0.95 17.29 9.86
CA ALA A 100 2.15 16.75 10.50
C ALA A 100 3.37 16.88 9.58
N GLU A 101 4.50 17.27 10.16
CA GLU A 101 5.76 17.41 9.46
C GLU A 101 6.39 16.02 9.29
N VAL A 102 6.45 15.55 8.04
CA VAL A 102 7.02 14.25 7.70
C VAL A 102 8.46 14.40 7.21
N MET A 103 9.39 13.69 7.85
CA MET A 103 10.82 13.71 7.54
C MET A 103 11.43 12.32 7.54
N GLY A 104 12.50 12.14 6.77
CA GLY A 104 13.27 10.90 6.75
C GLY A 104 14.47 10.97 7.69
N LEU A 105 14.78 9.84 8.33
CA LEU A 105 15.86 9.69 9.30
C LEU A 105 16.77 8.52 8.92
N HIS A 106 18.07 8.70 9.08
CA HIS A 106 19.03 7.61 9.21
C HIS A 106 19.04 7.16 10.67
N TYR A 107 18.83 5.87 10.92
CA TYR A 107 18.89 5.28 12.26
C TYR A 107 19.95 4.18 12.31
N ARG A 108 20.79 4.22 13.34
CA ARG A 108 21.73 3.16 13.66
C ARG A 108 21.33 2.50 14.98
N HIS A 109 21.01 1.22 14.89
CA HIS A 109 20.57 0.40 16.00
C HIS A 109 21.71 0.11 16.97
N GLU A 110 21.44 0.15 18.26
CA GLU A 110 22.39 -0.25 19.30
C GLU A 110 21.91 -1.51 20.02
N ARG A 111 20.71 -1.46 20.59
CA ARG A 111 20.13 -2.57 21.36
C ARG A 111 18.62 -2.48 21.47
N LEU A 112 17.98 -3.62 21.75
CA LEU A 112 16.55 -3.74 22.02
C LEU A 112 16.35 -4.22 23.47
N GLU A 113 15.50 -3.53 24.23
CA GLU A 113 15.09 -3.96 25.58
C GLU A 113 13.58 -4.18 25.64
N PHE A 114 13.15 -5.29 26.23
CA PHE A 114 11.72 -5.55 26.47
C PHE A 114 11.29 -4.94 27.81
N ARG A 115 10.12 -4.29 27.81
CA ARG A 115 9.54 -3.65 29.00
C ARG A 115 8.61 -4.55 29.79
N THR A 116 8.08 -5.59 29.15
CA THR A 116 7.09 -6.49 29.71
C THR A 116 7.45 -7.95 29.45
N ASP A 117 7.10 -8.81 30.40
CA ASP A 117 7.21 -10.26 30.23
C ASP A 117 6.32 -10.71 29.06
N GLY A 118 6.92 -11.37 28.07
CA GLY A 118 6.23 -11.77 26.84
C GLY A 118 6.42 -10.83 25.64
N GLU A 119 7.39 -9.92 25.68
CA GLU A 119 7.91 -9.16 24.51
C GLU A 119 6.89 -8.23 23.82
N LYS A 120 5.83 -7.80 24.52
CA LYS A 120 4.75 -6.99 23.92
C LYS A 120 5.10 -5.53 23.73
N ASP A 121 5.91 -4.99 24.64
CA ASP A 121 6.41 -3.63 24.58
C ASP A 121 7.93 -3.66 24.64
N ALA A 122 8.56 -2.91 23.74
CA ALA A 122 10.02 -2.84 23.67
C ALA A 122 10.50 -1.41 23.43
N VAL A 123 11.75 -1.17 23.81
CA VAL A 123 12.48 0.07 23.57
C VAL A 123 13.70 -0.28 22.74
N ALA A 124 13.77 0.24 21.52
CA ALA A 124 14.97 0.19 20.72
C ALA A 124 15.80 1.44 21.00
N TYR A 125 17.05 1.24 21.40
CA TYR A 125 18.03 2.31 21.61
C TYR A 125 18.94 2.40 20.40
N GLY A 126 19.40 3.61 20.10
CA GLY A 126 20.38 3.84 19.05
C GLY A 126 20.62 5.33 18.87
N VAL A 127 21.13 5.66 17.68
CA VAL A 127 21.28 7.05 17.25
C VAL A 127 20.49 7.29 15.97
N ALA A 128 19.94 8.48 15.81
CA ALA A 128 19.29 8.89 14.59
C ALA A 128 19.70 10.30 14.18
N ARG A 129 19.63 10.56 12.88
CA ARG A 129 19.79 11.89 12.29
C ARG A 129 18.85 12.08 11.10
N PRO A 130 18.32 13.29 10.87
CA PRO A 130 17.63 13.61 9.61
C PRO A 130 18.49 13.32 8.38
N TRP A 131 17.86 12.90 7.27
CA TRP A 131 18.57 12.65 6.00
C TRP A 131 19.37 13.85 5.49
N ALA A 132 18.90 15.06 5.80
CA ALA A 132 19.53 16.31 5.37
C ALA A 132 20.70 16.76 6.26
N THR A 133 20.96 16.09 7.39
CA THR A 133 21.97 16.51 8.37
C THR A 133 23.00 15.41 8.62
N ILE A 134 24.10 15.78 9.28
CA ILE A 134 25.21 14.87 9.62
C ILE A 134 25.35 14.62 11.13
N GLU A 135 24.52 15.26 11.95
CA GLU A 135 24.63 15.19 13.41
C GLU A 135 23.79 14.03 13.95
N ASP A 136 24.46 12.97 14.40
CA ASP A 136 23.85 11.84 15.10
C ASP A 136 23.40 12.27 16.50
N ARG A 137 22.16 11.91 16.88
CA ARG A 137 21.63 12.13 18.23
C ARG A 137 21.16 10.83 18.86
N PRO A 138 21.37 10.63 20.17
CA PRO A 138 20.85 9.45 20.87
C PRO A 138 19.32 9.50 20.90
N VAL A 139 18.69 8.39 20.51
CA VAL A 139 17.23 8.27 20.44
C VAL A 139 16.75 6.98 21.08
N LYS A 140 15.47 6.99 21.45
CA LYS A 140 14.74 5.78 21.84
C LYS A 140 13.50 5.64 20.98
N ILE A 141 13.24 4.44 20.49
CA ILE A 141 12.02 4.11 19.77
C ILE A 141 11.20 3.20 20.68
N TYR A 142 10.06 3.71 21.13
CA TYR A 142 9.07 2.94 21.88
C TYR A 142 8.18 2.19 20.90
N LEU A 143 8.16 0.87 21.04
CA LEU A 143 7.35 -0.04 20.23
C LEU A 143 6.16 -0.50 21.08
N ASN A 144 4.94 -0.28 20.59
CA ASN A 144 3.72 -0.81 21.18
C ASN A 144 3.09 -1.78 20.18
N GLN A 145 3.25 -3.08 20.42
CA GLN A 145 2.70 -4.10 19.51
C GLN A 145 1.16 -4.16 19.52
N TYR A 146 0.52 -3.81 20.63
CA TYR A 146 -0.94 -3.86 20.72
C TYR A 146 -1.59 -2.80 19.83
N ALA A 147 -1.04 -1.57 19.85
CA ALA A 147 -1.51 -0.48 19.02
C ALA A 147 -0.87 -0.46 17.63
N LEU A 148 0.10 -1.33 17.35
CA LEU A 148 0.92 -1.31 16.13
C LEU A 148 1.53 0.07 15.84
N THR A 149 1.96 0.76 16.90
CA THR A 149 2.56 2.09 16.80
C THR A 149 3.98 2.10 17.33
N SER A 150 4.80 2.94 16.71
CA SER A 150 6.17 3.17 17.12
C SER A 150 6.41 4.66 17.25
N LYS A 151 6.97 5.10 18.39
CA LYS A 151 7.24 6.51 18.67
C LYS A 151 8.73 6.72 18.95
N ILE A 152 9.35 7.66 18.24
CA ILE A 152 10.73 8.07 18.47
C ILE A 152 10.79 9.30 19.37
N VAL A 153 11.76 9.31 20.28
CA VAL A 153 12.09 10.40 21.22
C VAL A 153 13.60 10.64 21.23
N GLY A 154 14.02 11.87 21.53
CA GLY A 154 15.43 12.27 21.64
C GLY A 154 15.95 13.14 20.49
N LEU A 155 15.08 13.45 19.52
CA LEU A 155 15.30 14.50 18.52
C LEU A 155 14.70 15.83 19.01
N ASP A 156 14.79 16.89 18.20
CA ASP A 156 14.20 18.20 18.52
C ASP A 156 12.67 18.13 18.71
N ARG A 157 12.05 17.16 18.04
CA ARG A 157 10.62 16.84 18.15
C ARG A 157 10.45 15.34 18.33
N ASP A 158 9.40 14.96 19.05
CA ASP A 158 8.94 13.58 19.11
C ASP A 158 7.96 13.31 17.98
N GLY A 159 7.87 12.05 17.54
CA GLY A 159 6.94 11.69 16.48
C GLY A 159 6.74 10.19 16.31
N PHE A 160 5.75 9.85 15.50
CA PHE A 160 5.54 8.46 15.09
C PHE A 160 6.56 8.09 14.03
N VAL A 161 7.01 6.84 14.05
CA VAL A 161 8.05 6.36 13.15
C VAL A 161 7.65 5.06 12.48
N LYS A 162 8.00 4.91 11.20
CA LYS A 162 7.81 3.71 10.39
C LYS A 162 9.08 3.41 9.60
N LEU A 163 9.25 2.17 9.14
CA LEU A 163 10.34 1.83 8.22
C LEU A 163 10.18 2.57 6.90
N ALA A 164 11.28 3.11 6.40
CA ALA A 164 11.30 3.65 5.05
C ALA A 164 11.34 2.50 4.03
N PRO A 165 10.52 2.56 2.96
CA PRO A 165 10.66 1.65 1.83
C PRO A 165 12.05 1.69 1.21
N TYR A 166 12.44 0.63 0.50
CA TYR A 166 13.73 0.60 -0.20
C TYR A 166 13.87 1.79 -1.17
N LYS A 167 14.96 2.56 -1.04
CA LYS A 167 15.22 3.81 -1.79
C LYS A 167 14.11 4.87 -1.66
N ALA A 168 13.48 4.95 -0.49
CA ALA A 168 12.45 5.95 -0.22
C ALA A 168 12.91 7.38 -0.50
N ARG A 169 12.00 8.18 -1.03
CA ARG A 169 12.09 9.64 -1.10
C ARG A 169 10.77 10.21 -0.62
N LEU A 170 10.82 11.31 0.10
CA LEU A 170 9.60 12.00 0.51
C LEU A 170 8.86 12.52 -0.73
N PRO A 171 7.54 12.33 -0.81
CA PRO A 171 6.73 12.93 -1.87
C PRO A 171 6.96 14.45 -1.97
N GLU A 172 6.99 14.95 -3.20
CA GLU A 172 7.02 16.37 -3.53
C GLU A 172 5.61 16.94 -3.63
#